data_AF-A0A7W0HG75-F1
#
_entry.id   AF-A0A7W0HG75-F1
#
_cell.length_a   1.000
_cell.length_b   1.000
_cell.length_c   1.000
_cell.angle_alpha   90.00
_cell.angle_beta   90.00
_cell.angle_gamma   90.00
#
_symmetry.space_group_name_H-M   'P 1'
#
loop_
_entity.id
_entity.type
_entity.pdbx_description
1 polymer ?
#
loop_
_entity_poly.entity_id
_entity_poly.type
_entity_poly.pdbx_seq_one_letter_code
_entity_poly.pdbx_strand_id
1 'polypeptide(L)'
;AMTICALLLARQFYDLEPSTRLKYATLGLLFVNISIGGTLTHFAAPPVLMVARPWGWDTSFMIGHFGWRAAVAILSATGIYYAVFRNELGALGNRDPSPDREDPEEASTAGSPVALLPVPAWLVVAHLVFMAWTVFNAHYPALFVGGFLIFLGFVRATAVYQTRIELKAPLLVGFFLAGLVIHGGLQGWWIAPVLASLSEEPLFFGATLLTAFNDNALITYLATLVPNLSDDLKVAVVEGAVTGGGLTVIANAPNPAGQAILGPFFATAISPLKLFLAALLPTVIAILAFRAI
;
A
#
# COMPACT_ATOMS: atom_id res chain seq x y z
N ALA A 1 0.53 -0.62 6.67
CA ALA A 1 -0.65 0.26 6.47
C ALA A 1 -1.85 -0.55 5.99
N MET A 2 -1.81 -1.16 4.79
CA MET A 2 -2.93 -1.93 4.22
C MET A 2 -3.59 -2.90 5.21
N THR A 3 -2.83 -3.83 5.79
CA THR A 3 -3.34 -4.83 6.73
C THR A 3 -4.08 -4.20 7.91
N ILE A 4 -3.50 -3.18 8.54
CA ILE A 4 -4.09 -2.50 9.69
C ILE A 4 -5.40 -1.81 9.30
N CYS A 5 -5.38 -1.04 8.21
CA CYS A 5 -6.57 -0.33 7.74
C CYS A 5 -7.68 -1.30 7.29
N ALA A 6 -7.32 -2.42 6.64
CA ALA A 6 -8.27 -3.45 6.26
C ALA A 6 -8.89 -4.14 7.48
N LEU A 7 -8.10 -4.47 8.51
CA LEU A 7 -8.60 -5.04 9.78
C LEU A 7 -9.50 -4.05 10.53
N LEU A 8 -9.14 -2.77 10.55
CA LEU A 8 -9.98 -1.73 11.13
C LEU A 8 -11.30 -1.57 10.36
N LEU A 9 -11.26 -1.60 9.03
CA LEU A 9 -12.48 -1.58 8.21
C LEU A 9 -13.33 -2.82 8.45
N ALA A 10 -12.71 -4.00 8.56
CA ALA A 10 -13.38 -5.25 8.87
C ALA A 10 -14.17 -5.12 10.18
N ARG A 11 -13.48 -4.80 11.27
CA ARG A 11 -14.03 -4.75 12.63
C ARG A 11 -15.03 -3.61 12.86
N GLN A 12 -14.74 -2.43 12.33
CA GLN A 12 -15.54 -1.23 12.64
C GLN A 12 -16.73 -1.05 11.68
N PHE A 13 -16.65 -1.63 10.47
CA PHE A 13 -17.68 -1.41 9.45
C PHE A 13 -18.24 -2.71 8.89
N TYR A 14 -17.41 -3.67 8.47
CA TYR A 14 -17.90 -4.81 7.70
C TYR A 14 -18.62 -5.86 8.56
N ASP A 15 -18.26 -5.97 9.85
CA ASP A 15 -18.98 -6.77 10.86
C ASP A 15 -20.43 -6.31 11.04
N LEU A 16 -20.72 -5.02 10.79
CA LEU A 16 -22.05 -4.41 10.90
C LEU A 16 -22.93 -4.61 9.65
N GLU A 17 -22.45 -5.42 8.71
CA GLU A 17 -23.12 -5.78 7.45
C GLU A 17 -23.53 -4.56 6.61
N PRO A 18 -22.56 -3.76 6.13
CA PRO A 18 -22.81 -2.61 5.29
C PRO A 18 -23.32 -3.04 3.92
N SER A 19 -23.95 -2.12 3.20
CA SER A 19 -24.42 -2.39 1.84
C SER A 19 -23.26 -2.78 0.94
N THR A 20 -23.54 -3.59 -0.09
CA THR A 20 -22.55 -3.94 -1.12
C THR A 20 -21.93 -2.68 -1.76
N ARG A 21 -22.71 -1.61 -1.90
CA ARG A 21 -22.23 -0.33 -2.42
C ARG A 21 -21.16 0.27 -1.51
N LEU A 22 -21.42 0.35 -0.20
CA LEU A 22 -20.46 0.86 0.77
C LEU A 22 -19.21 -0.02 0.84
N LYS A 23 -19.35 -1.36 0.83
CA LYS A 23 -18.22 -2.31 0.82
C LYS A 23 -17.27 -2.09 -0.36
N TYR A 24 -17.80 -1.95 -1.58
CA TYR A 24 -16.93 -1.68 -2.74
C TYR A 24 -16.33 -0.28 -2.68
N ALA A 25 -17.11 0.71 -2.23
CA ALA A 25 -16.65 2.09 -2.08
C ALA A 25 -15.45 2.16 -1.12
N THR A 26 -15.57 1.66 0.10
CA THR A 26 -14.47 1.69 1.09
C THR A 26 -13.28 0.85 0.68
N LEU A 27 -13.50 -0.26 -0.04
CA LEU A 27 -12.41 -1.08 -0.58
C LEU A 27 -11.59 -0.33 -1.64
N GLY A 28 -12.26 0.30 -2.61
CA GLY A 28 -11.59 1.12 -3.63
C GLY A 28 -10.87 2.32 -3.02
N LEU A 29 -11.51 3.00 -2.07
CA LEU A 29 -10.92 4.12 -1.33
C LEU A 29 -9.66 3.68 -0.56
N LEU A 30 -9.72 2.53 0.12
CA LEU A 30 -8.58 1.96 0.83
C LEU A 30 -7.40 1.73 -0.10
N PHE A 31 -7.62 1.10 -1.26
CA PHE A 31 -6.55 0.77 -2.19
C PHE A 31 -5.86 2.02 -2.73
N VAL A 32 -6.63 3.02 -3.15
CA VAL A 32 -6.08 4.29 -3.66
C VAL A 32 -5.36 5.05 -2.54
N ASN A 33 -5.96 5.20 -1.36
CA ASN A 33 -5.36 5.94 -0.26
C ASN A 33 -4.05 5.31 0.23
N ILE A 34 -3.97 3.97 0.30
CA ILE A 34 -2.74 3.29 0.68
C ILE A 34 -1.66 3.47 -0.40
N SER A 35 -2.03 3.40 -1.68
CA SER A 35 -1.10 3.57 -2.80
C SER A 35 -0.45 4.95 -2.77
N ILE A 36 -1.25 6.02 -2.71
CA ILE A 36 -0.72 7.40 -2.68
C ILE A 36 -0.14 7.79 -1.33
N GLY A 37 -0.66 7.28 -0.20
CA GLY A 37 -0.13 7.58 1.13
C GLY A 37 1.29 7.06 1.35
N GLY A 38 1.72 6.06 0.56
CA GLY A 38 3.09 5.56 0.55
C GLY A 38 4.14 6.56 0.05
N THR A 39 3.73 7.71 -0.52
CA THR A 39 4.65 8.77 -0.98
C THR A 39 5.09 9.74 0.11
N LEU A 40 4.64 9.58 1.36
CA LEU A 40 5.06 10.44 2.47
C LEU A 40 6.53 10.27 2.87
N THR A 41 7.16 9.14 2.53
CA THR A 41 8.58 8.88 2.81
C THR A 41 9.23 8.13 1.66
N HIS A 42 10.55 8.19 1.56
CA HIS A 42 11.32 7.56 0.49
C HIS A 42 11.41 6.02 0.56
N PHE A 43 10.85 5.40 1.60
CA PHE A 43 10.94 3.95 1.85
C PHE A 43 9.59 3.26 2.07
N ALA A 44 8.48 4.00 2.15
CA ALA A 44 7.18 3.42 2.49
C ALA A 44 6.49 2.67 1.33
N ALA A 45 6.78 3.05 0.09
CA ALA A 45 6.18 2.44 -1.10
C ALA A 45 7.26 1.82 -2.00
N PRO A 46 7.06 0.58 -2.51
CA PRO A 46 7.92 -0.01 -3.53
C PRO A 46 8.25 0.91 -4.73
N PRO A 47 7.29 1.64 -5.35
CA PRO A 47 7.62 2.52 -6.47
C PRO A 47 8.57 3.67 -6.11
N VAL A 48 8.46 4.18 -4.88
CA VAL A 48 9.34 5.23 -4.38
C VAL A 48 10.72 4.64 -4.05
N LEU A 49 10.75 3.47 -3.45
CA LEU A 49 11.99 2.77 -3.11
C LEU A 49 12.86 2.50 -4.36
N MET A 50 12.22 2.17 -5.49
CA MET A 50 12.90 1.91 -6.76
C MET A 50 13.62 3.13 -7.32
N VAL A 51 13.11 4.32 -7.04
CA VAL A 51 13.64 5.58 -7.60
C VAL A 51 14.47 6.39 -6.60
N ALA A 52 14.29 6.16 -5.30
CA ALA A 52 14.90 6.95 -4.23
C ALA A 52 16.43 7.00 -4.35
N ARG A 53 17.09 5.86 -4.52
CA ARG A 53 18.56 5.82 -4.70
C ARG A 53 19.00 6.34 -6.08
N PRO A 54 18.43 5.88 -7.21
CA PRO A 54 18.82 6.39 -8.53
C PRO A 54 18.69 7.90 -8.71
N TRP A 55 17.68 8.52 -8.11
CA TRP A 55 17.41 9.96 -8.27
C TRP A 55 17.75 10.80 -7.03
N GLY A 56 18.29 10.18 -5.97
CA GLY A 56 18.71 10.87 -4.75
C GLY A 56 17.55 11.50 -3.96
N TRP A 57 16.34 10.93 -4.06
CA TRP A 57 15.17 11.44 -3.34
C TRP A 57 15.17 10.96 -1.88
N ASP A 58 15.11 11.91 -0.96
CA ASP A 58 15.00 11.67 0.47
C ASP A 58 13.56 11.90 0.97
N THR A 59 13.31 11.71 2.26
CA THR A 59 11.98 11.99 2.84
C THR A 59 11.55 13.44 2.67
N SER A 60 12.50 14.39 2.70
CA SER A 60 12.23 15.82 2.54
C SER A 60 11.65 16.12 1.16
N PHE A 61 12.29 15.59 0.11
CA PHE A 61 11.81 15.67 -1.27
C PHE A 61 10.44 15.03 -1.40
N MET A 62 10.25 13.83 -0.85
CA MET A 62 8.98 13.11 -0.93
C MET A 62 7.83 13.90 -0.30
N ILE A 63 8.02 14.47 0.89
CA ILE A 63 7.00 15.31 1.54
C ILE A 63 6.73 16.58 0.74
N GLY A 64 7.78 17.26 0.26
CA GLY A 64 7.67 18.53 -0.47
C GLY A 64 7.00 18.41 -1.84
N HIS A 65 7.22 17.30 -2.55
CA HIS A 65 6.70 17.08 -3.90
C HIS A 65 5.42 16.24 -3.94
N PHE A 66 5.30 15.20 -3.11
CA PHE A 66 4.18 14.24 -3.20
C PHE A 66 3.32 14.19 -1.94
N GLY A 67 3.92 14.34 -0.76
CA GLY A 67 3.27 14.06 0.52
C GLY A 67 2.07 14.93 0.82
N TRP A 68 2.16 16.25 0.56
CA TRP A 68 1.03 17.15 0.78
C TRP A 68 -0.10 16.93 -0.24
N ARG A 69 0.23 16.61 -1.51
CA ARG A 69 -0.75 16.24 -2.56
C ARG A 69 -1.49 14.95 -2.17
N ALA A 70 -0.76 13.95 -1.67
CA ALA A 70 -1.33 12.72 -1.13
C ALA A 70 -2.27 13.01 0.06
N ALA A 71 -1.87 13.88 0.99
CA ALA A 71 -2.72 14.25 2.12
C ALA A 71 -4.01 14.94 1.66
N VAL A 72 -3.93 15.90 0.74
CA VAL A 72 -5.10 16.57 0.16
C VAL A 72 -6.02 15.57 -0.53
N ALA A 73 -5.48 14.68 -1.35
CA ALA A 73 -6.25 13.63 -2.03
C ALA A 73 -6.97 12.71 -1.04
N ILE A 74 -6.24 12.18 -0.05
CA ILE A 74 -6.78 11.26 0.97
C ILE A 74 -7.89 11.93 1.77
N LEU A 75 -7.66 13.15 2.27
CA LEU A 75 -8.65 13.88 3.06
C LEU A 75 -9.89 14.23 2.23
N SER A 76 -9.70 14.68 0.98
CA SER A 76 -10.80 15.04 0.09
C SER A 76 -11.64 13.82 -0.29
N ALA A 77 -11.00 12.72 -0.72
CA ALA A 77 -11.68 11.49 -1.08
C ALA A 77 -12.42 10.87 0.14
N THR A 78 -11.76 10.81 1.29
CA THR A 78 -12.38 10.31 2.52
C THR A 78 -13.56 11.18 2.96
N GLY A 79 -13.42 12.51 2.88
CA GLY A 79 -14.50 13.45 3.19
C GLY A 79 -15.71 13.33 2.27
N ILE A 80 -15.48 13.16 0.95
CA ILE A 80 -16.56 12.93 -0.03
C ILE A 80 -17.28 11.61 0.27
N TYR A 81 -16.53 10.54 0.53
CA TYR A 81 -17.13 9.24 0.85
C TYR A 81 -17.93 9.30 2.15
N TYR A 82 -17.40 9.96 3.18
CA TYR A 82 -18.16 10.23 4.40
C TYR A 82 -19.45 10.99 4.10
N ALA A 83 -19.40 12.09 3.34
CA ALA A 83 -20.58 12.89 3.03
C ALA A 83 -21.65 12.10 2.25
N VAL A 84 -21.23 11.27 1.28
CA VAL A 84 -22.13 10.44 0.45
C VAL A 84 -22.79 9.33 1.28
N PHE A 85 -22.04 8.68 2.18
CA PHE A 85 -22.52 7.54 2.95
C PHE A 85 -22.92 7.87 4.39
N ARG A 86 -22.92 9.15 4.80
CA ARG A 86 -23.15 9.59 6.20
C ARG A 86 -24.39 8.98 6.86
N ASN A 87 -25.48 8.83 6.10
CA ASN A 87 -26.73 8.28 6.61
C ASN A 87 -26.61 6.78 6.88
N GLU A 88 -25.97 6.04 5.96
CA GLU A 88 -25.70 4.62 6.11
C GLU A 88 -24.71 4.38 7.26
N LEU A 89 -23.64 5.16 7.33
CA LEU A 89 -22.66 5.12 8.42
C LEU A 89 -23.30 5.39 9.79
N GLY A 90 -24.18 6.40 9.87
CA GLY A 90 -24.94 6.68 11.09
C GLY A 90 -25.90 5.55 11.47
N ALA A 91 -26.51 4.89 10.49
CA ALA A 91 -27.37 3.72 10.73
C ALA A 91 -26.57 2.50 11.22
N LEU A 92 -25.36 2.29 10.69
CA LEU A 92 -24.46 1.21 11.12
C LEU A 92 -24.01 1.41 12.58
N GLY A 93 -23.71 2.65 12.98
CA GLY A 93 -23.31 2.95 14.36
C GLY A 93 -24.37 2.63 15.43
N ASN A 94 -25.62 2.43 15.03
CA ASN A 94 -26.73 2.04 15.92
C ASN A 94 -27.05 0.53 15.86
N ARG A 95 -26.26 -0.26 15.12
CA ARG A 95 -26.43 -1.72 15.04
C ARG A 95 -25.47 -2.42 15.98
N ASP A 96 -25.95 -3.48 16.60
CA ASP A 96 -25.08 -4.39 17.34
C ASP A 96 -24.25 -5.24 16.36
N PRO A 97 -22.98 -5.56 16.70
CA PRO A 97 -22.17 -6.50 15.94
C PRO A 97 -22.89 -7.83 15.77
N SER A 98 -22.82 -8.43 14.58
CA SER A 98 -23.43 -9.74 14.34
C SER A 98 -22.78 -10.79 15.26
N PRO A 99 -23.54 -11.55 16.06
CA PRO A 99 -23.00 -12.50 17.03
C PRO A 99 -22.36 -13.76 16.40
N ASP A 100 -22.54 -13.98 15.09
CA ASP A 100 -22.24 -15.25 14.40
C ASP A 100 -20.97 -15.25 13.53
N ARG A 101 -20.14 -14.18 13.54
CA ARG A 101 -18.88 -14.18 12.77
C ARG A 101 -17.67 -14.36 13.67
N GLU A 102 -17.03 -15.51 13.54
CA GLU A 102 -15.70 -15.81 14.11
C GLU A 102 -14.69 -14.73 13.73
N ASP A 103 -13.84 -14.36 14.68
CA ASP A 103 -12.86 -13.29 14.54
C ASP A 103 -11.95 -13.56 13.31
N PRO A 104 -11.71 -12.59 12.42
CA PRO A 104 -10.76 -12.77 11.31
C PRO A 104 -9.34 -13.14 11.77
N GLU A 105 -9.00 -12.80 13.02
CA GLU A 105 -7.76 -13.22 13.70
C GLU A 105 -7.72 -14.74 13.96
N GLU A 106 -8.87 -15.39 14.18
CA GLU A 106 -8.97 -16.84 14.38
C GLU A 106 -8.89 -17.62 13.06
N ALA A 107 -9.47 -17.08 11.98
CA ALA A 107 -9.47 -17.73 10.66
C ALA A 107 -8.08 -17.80 9.99
N SER A 108 -7.15 -16.92 10.39
CA SER A 108 -5.74 -16.96 9.95
C SER A 108 -4.87 -17.90 10.80
N THR A 109 -5.40 -18.44 11.89
CA THR A 109 -4.75 -19.43 12.75
C THR A 109 -5.35 -20.82 12.56
N ALA A 110 -5.09 -21.45 11.41
CA ALA A 110 -5.30 -22.89 11.21
C ALA A 110 -4.30 -23.77 12.03
N GLY A 111 -4.06 -23.41 13.30
CA GLY A 111 -3.09 -24.06 14.17
C GLY A 111 -3.10 -23.56 15.61
N SER A 112 -3.99 -24.15 16.42
CA SER A 112 -4.09 -24.10 17.90
C SER A 112 -4.44 -22.76 18.58
N PRO A 113 -5.50 -22.70 19.42
CA PRO A 113 -5.84 -21.52 20.18
C PRO A 113 -5.00 -21.50 21.46
N VAL A 114 -3.81 -20.92 21.39
CA VAL A 114 -3.17 -20.37 22.60
C VAL A 114 -3.59 -18.91 22.64
N ALA A 115 -4.58 -18.58 23.48
CA ALA A 115 -4.96 -17.19 23.72
C ALA A 115 -3.71 -16.40 24.15
N LEU A 116 -3.30 -15.44 23.32
CA LEU A 116 -2.13 -14.60 23.59
C LEU A 116 -2.36 -13.77 24.86
N LEU A 117 -1.31 -13.54 25.64
CA LEU A 117 -1.38 -12.62 26.77
C LEU A 117 -1.51 -11.16 26.28
N PRO A 118 -2.15 -10.26 27.04
CA PRO A 118 -2.22 -8.84 26.71
C PRO A 118 -0.84 -8.25 26.43
N VAL A 119 -0.70 -7.51 25.33
CA VAL A 119 0.59 -6.96 24.88
C VAL A 119 1.05 -5.85 25.83
N PRO A 120 2.16 -6.01 26.57
CA PRO A 120 2.70 -4.97 27.43
C PRO A 120 3.24 -3.78 26.63
N ALA A 121 3.12 -2.56 27.16
CA ALA A 121 3.59 -1.34 26.49
C ALA A 121 5.08 -1.37 26.11
N TRP A 122 5.93 -2.00 26.94
CA TRP A 122 7.36 -2.11 26.66
C TRP A 122 7.66 -2.96 25.41
N LEU A 123 6.81 -3.95 25.09
CA LEU A 123 6.93 -4.73 23.84
C LEU A 123 6.67 -3.86 22.62
N VAL A 124 5.66 -2.99 22.70
CA VAL A 124 5.35 -2.02 21.63
C VAL A 124 6.52 -1.07 21.43
N VAL A 125 7.05 -0.50 22.53
CA VAL A 125 8.24 0.36 22.47
C VAL A 125 9.43 -0.38 21.86
N ALA A 126 9.69 -1.62 22.24
CA ALA A 126 10.77 -2.41 21.67
C ALA A 126 10.60 -2.61 20.16
N HIS A 127 9.39 -2.93 19.67
CA HIS A 127 9.11 -3.03 18.24
C HIS A 127 9.37 -1.72 17.50
N LEU A 128 8.93 -0.59 18.08
CA LEU A 128 9.17 0.73 17.51
C LEU A 128 10.68 1.05 17.45
N VAL A 129 11.44 0.67 18.47
CA VAL A 129 12.91 0.82 18.48
C VAL A 129 13.56 -0.05 17.40
N PHE A 130 13.18 -1.33 17.25
CA PHE A 130 13.71 -2.18 16.18
C PHE A 130 13.33 -1.66 14.79
N MET A 131 12.13 -1.13 14.62
CA MET A 131 11.69 -0.50 13.37
C MET A 131 12.55 0.74 13.07
N ALA A 132 12.71 1.65 14.04
CA ALA A 132 13.53 2.84 13.90
C ALA A 132 15.00 2.48 13.61
N TRP A 133 15.55 1.49 14.32
CA TRP A 133 16.89 0.95 14.07
C TRP A 133 17.04 0.45 12.64
N THR A 134 16.06 -0.30 12.14
CA THR A 134 16.05 -0.86 10.78
C THR A 134 16.05 0.24 9.73
N VAL A 135 15.23 1.28 9.91
CA VAL A 135 15.16 2.44 9.00
C VAL A 135 16.46 3.24 9.04
N PHE A 136 16.97 3.55 10.24
CA PHE A 136 18.19 4.34 10.42
C PHE A 136 19.43 3.63 9.83
N ASN A 137 19.53 2.31 10.03
CA ASN A 137 20.65 1.50 9.55
C ASN A 137 20.41 0.85 8.18
N ALA A 138 19.41 1.27 7.41
CA ALA A 138 19.07 0.67 6.11
C ALA A 138 20.21 0.71 5.07
N HIS A 139 21.21 1.57 5.29
CA HIS A 139 22.40 1.71 4.44
C HIS A 139 23.58 0.82 4.88
N TYR A 140 23.51 0.19 6.06
CA TYR A 140 24.56 -0.65 6.63
C TYR A 140 24.05 -2.10 6.75
N PRO A 141 24.24 -2.95 5.72
CA PRO A 141 23.64 -4.29 5.68
C PRO A 141 23.94 -5.15 6.91
N ALA A 142 25.15 -5.07 7.47
CA ALA A 142 25.52 -5.83 8.66
C ALA A 142 24.68 -5.44 9.89
N LEU A 143 24.46 -4.14 10.13
CA LEU A 143 23.65 -3.64 11.25
C LEU A 143 22.16 -3.89 11.03
N PHE A 144 21.70 -3.78 9.77
CA PHE A 144 20.34 -4.11 9.37
C PHE A 144 20.04 -5.60 9.63
N VAL A 145 20.84 -6.51 9.06
CA VAL A 145 20.63 -7.95 9.18
C VAL A 145 20.83 -8.40 10.62
N GLY A 146 21.89 -7.92 11.29
CA GLY A 146 22.13 -8.22 12.70
C GLY A 146 20.98 -7.77 13.60
N GLY A 147 20.51 -6.53 13.43
CA GLY A 147 19.35 -6.00 14.17
C GLY A 147 18.07 -6.79 13.91
N PHE A 148 17.83 -7.19 12.66
CA PHE A 148 16.69 -8.04 12.30
C PHE A 148 16.78 -9.44 12.92
N LEU A 149 17.96 -10.06 12.94
CA LEU A 149 18.15 -11.37 13.60
C LEU A 149 17.93 -11.28 15.11
N ILE A 150 18.39 -10.20 15.76
CA ILE A 150 18.11 -9.93 17.18
C ILE A 150 16.60 -9.76 17.39
N PHE A 151 15.92 -9.02 16.51
CA PHE A 151 14.46 -8.86 16.55
C PHE A 151 13.73 -10.21 16.43
N LEU A 152 14.14 -11.10 15.53
CA LEU A 152 13.56 -12.44 15.45
C LEU A 152 13.77 -13.25 16.73
N GLY A 153 14.96 -13.16 17.33
CA GLY A 153 15.25 -13.76 18.64
C GLY A 153 14.39 -13.18 19.75
N PHE A 154 14.19 -11.87 19.75
CA PHE A 154 13.32 -11.15 20.69
C PHE A 154 11.87 -11.62 20.58
N VAL A 155 11.29 -11.61 19.38
CA VAL A 155 9.92 -12.09 19.13
C VAL A 155 9.76 -13.54 19.56
N ARG A 156 10.78 -14.38 19.32
CA ARG A 156 10.78 -15.77 19.78
C ARG A 156 10.79 -15.88 21.31
N ALA A 157 11.56 -15.05 21.99
CA ALA A 157 11.62 -15.02 23.46
C ALA A 157 10.32 -14.51 24.09
N THR A 158 9.56 -13.66 23.37
CA THR A 158 8.32 -13.03 23.86
C THR A 158 7.07 -13.56 23.15
N ALA A 159 7.14 -14.77 22.57
CA ALA A 159 6.09 -15.35 21.73
C ALA A 159 4.74 -15.54 22.44
N VAL A 160 4.72 -15.55 23.78
CA VAL A 160 3.50 -15.65 24.59
C VAL A 160 2.58 -14.42 24.40
N TYR A 161 3.15 -13.28 24.00
CA TYR A 161 2.42 -12.02 23.81
C TYR A 161 2.20 -11.67 22.33
N GLN A 162 2.67 -12.49 21.39
CA GLN A 162 2.80 -12.08 19.99
C GLN A 162 2.39 -13.17 19.00
N THR A 163 1.71 -12.76 17.95
CA THR A 163 1.43 -13.60 16.78
C THR A 163 2.74 -13.95 16.06
N ARG A 164 2.78 -15.12 15.41
CA ARG A 164 3.95 -15.54 14.64
C ARG A 164 4.20 -14.58 13.47
N ILE A 165 5.47 -14.25 13.24
CA ILE A 165 5.87 -13.48 12.06
C ILE A 165 5.80 -14.37 10.83
N GLU A 166 5.01 -13.95 9.84
CA GLU A 166 5.02 -14.56 8.51
C GLU A 166 6.10 -13.92 7.62
N LEU A 167 7.21 -14.63 7.43
CA LEU A 167 8.29 -14.15 6.56
C LEU A 167 8.06 -14.45 5.07
N LYS A 168 7.16 -15.38 4.74
CA LYS A 168 6.94 -15.85 3.35
C LYS A 168 6.56 -14.71 2.41
N ALA A 169 5.53 -13.93 2.74
CA ALA A 169 5.05 -12.87 1.86
C ALA A 169 6.10 -11.75 1.65
N PRO A 170 6.72 -11.18 2.70
CA PRO A 170 7.80 -10.21 2.52
C PRO A 170 9.00 -10.74 1.73
N LEU A 171 9.38 -12.02 1.91
CA LEU A 171 10.47 -12.64 1.14
C LEU A 171 10.11 -12.81 -0.34
N LEU A 172 8.87 -13.19 -0.67
CA LEU A 172 8.39 -13.26 -2.05
C LEU A 172 8.39 -11.88 -2.72
N VAL A 173 8.02 -10.83 -2.00
CA VAL A 173 8.18 -9.44 -2.48
C VAL A 173 9.66 -9.14 -2.72
N GLY A 174 10.54 -9.50 -1.79
CA GLY A 174 11.99 -9.37 -1.97
C GLY A 174 12.52 -10.08 -3.22
N PHE A 175 12.10 -11.33 -3.47
CA PHE A 175 12.45 -12.08 -4.68
C PHE A 175 11.90 -11.42 -5.95
N PHE A 176 10.67 -10.90 -5.91
CA PHE A 176 10.09 -10.15 -7.02
C PHE A 176 10.92 -8.90 -7.33
N LEU A 177 11.24 -8.07 -6.32
CA LEU A 177 12.05 -6.86 -6.51
C LEU A 177 13.47 -7.20 -6.98
N ALA A 178 14.08 -8.28 -6.48
CA ALA A 178 15.38 -8.75 -6.96
C ALA A 178 15.31 -9.21 -8.43
N GLY A 179 14.29 -9.99 -8.78
CA GLY A 179 14.03 -10.40 -10.16
C GLY A 179 13.85 -9.21 -11.09
N LEU A 180 13.05 -8.22 -10.65
CA LEU A 180 12.82 -6.96 -11.36
C LEU A 180 14.13 -6.19 -11.59
N VAL A 181 14.98 -6.03 -10.57
CA VAL A 181 16.25 -5.30 -10.71
C VAL A 181 17.25 -6.05 -11.60
N ILE A 182 17.33 -7.37 -11.47
CA ILE A 182 18.29 -8.20 -12.25
C ILE A 182 17.87 -8.29 -13.72
N HIS A 183 16.59 -8.55 -14.00
CA HIS A 183 16.10 -8.80 -15.36
C HIS A 183 15.57 -7.53 -16.03
N GLY A 184 15.00 -6.61 -15.27
CA GLY A 184 14.44 -5.37 -15.78
C GLY A 184 15.51 -4.45 -16.37
N GLY A 185 16.75 -4.47 -15.85
CA GLY A 185 17.89 -3.77 -16.46
C GLY A 185 18.11 -4.15 -17.93
N LEU A 186 17.75 -5.37 -18.34
CA LEU A 186 17.82 -5.83 -19.74
C LEU A 186 16.75 -5.21 -20.64
N GLN A 187 15.74 -4.54 -20.09
CA GLN A 187 14.62 -3.96 -20.83
C GLN A 187 14.85 -2.51 -21.24
N GLY A 188 15.98 -1.90 -20.83
CA GLY A 188 16.27 -0.49 -21.11
C GLY A 188 16.29 -0.14 -22.61
N TRP A 189 16.67 -1.07 -23.49
CA TRP A 189 16.86 -0.81 -24.92
C TRP A 189 15.60 -0.36 -25.66
N TRP A 190 14.42 -0.85 -25.26
CA TRP A 190 13.15 -0.45 -25.88
C TRP A 190 12.36 0.54 -25.03
N ILE A 191 12.49 0.48 -23.70
CA ILE A 191 11.76 1.37 -22.79
C ILE A 191 12.31 2.79 -22.85
N ALA A 192 13.62 2.94 -22.86
CA ALA A 192 14.26 4.25 -22.88
C ALA A 192 13.77 5.14 -24.03
N PRO A 193 13.77 4.69 -25.30
CA PRO A 193 13.27 5.54 -26.39
C PRO A 193 11.76 5.80 -26.28
N VAL A 194 10.96 4.86 -25.76
CA VAL A 194 9.52 5.06 -25.59
C VAL A 194 9.25 6.12 -24.54
N LEU A 195 9.82 5.99 -23.33
CA LEU A 195 9.59 6.94 -22.24
C LEU A 195 10.18 8.33 -22.56
N ALA A 196 11.35 8.40 -23.19
CA ALA A 196 11.97 9.66 -23.59
C ALA A 196 11.21 10.38 -24.72
N SER A 197 10.37 9.66 -25.48
CA SER A 197 9.53 10.26 -26.52
C SER A 197 8.26 10.94 -25.97
N LEU A 198 7.89 10.62 -24.73
CA LEU A 198 6.67 11.13 -24.10
C LEU A 198 6.93 12.48 -23.44
N SER A 199 5.98 13.40 -23.59
CA SER A 199 5.88 14.56 -22.73
C SER A 199 5.27 14.19 -21.37
N GLU A 200 5.23 15.15 -20.45
CA GLU A 200 4.83 14.96 -19.05
C GLU A 200 3.41 14.38 -18.90
N GLU A 201 2.43 14.92 -19.61
CA GLU A 201 1.03 14.47 -19.55
C GLU A 201 0.84 13.03 -20.07
N PRO A 202 1.28 12.66 -21.30
CA PRO A 202 1.23 11.28 -21.76
C PRO A 202 1.98 10.30 -20.85
N LEU A 203 3.11 10.71 -20.26
CA LEU A 203 3.86 9.86 -19.34
C LEU A 203 3.08 9.61 -18.04
N PHE A 204 2.49 10.65 -17.46
CA PHE A 204 1.65 10.55 -16.27
C PHE A 204 0.44 9.64 -16.48
N PHE A 205 -0.37 9.91 -17.51
CA PHE A 205 -1.57 9.11 -17.79
C PHE A 205 -1.21 7.69 -18.26
N GLY A 206 -0.13 7.55 -19.03
CA GLY A 206 0.40 6.25 -19.43
C GLY A 206 0.82 5.42 -18.23
N ALA A 207 1.57 5.98 -17.28
CA ALA A 207 1.96 5.31 -16.05
C ALA A 207 0.75 4.94 -15.18
N THR A 208 -0.24 5.85 -15.07
CA THR A 208 -1.50 5.62 -14.34
C THR A 208 -2.29 4.44 -14.90
N LEU A 209 -2.39 4.35 -16.22
CA LEU A 209 -3.11 3.25 -16.87
C LEU A 209 -2.31 1.94 -16.80
N LEU A 210 -1.01 1.99 -17.11
CA LEU A 210 -0.17 0.79 -17.13
C LEU A 210 -0.05 0.16 -15.74
N THR A 211 0.06 0.97 -14.69
CA THR A 211 0.11 0.46 -13.32
C THR A 211 -1.22 -0.14 -12.87
N ALA A 212 -2.35 0.21 -13.48
CA ALA A 212 -3.61 -0.48 -13.17
C ALA A 212 -3.56 -1.96 -13.55
N PHE A 213 -2.65 -2.36 -14.45
CA PHE A 213 -2.51 -3.74 -14.92
C PHE A 213 -1.13 -4.35 -14.63
N ASN A 214 -0.21 -3.57 -14.07
CA ASN A 214 1.17 -3.97 -13.78
C ASN A 214 1.58 -3.44 -12.40
N ASP A 215 2.59 -4.05 -11.79
CA ASP A 215 3.09 -3.59 -10.51
C ASP A 215 3.69 -2.17 -10.61
N ASN A 216 3.33 -1.29 -9.68
CA ASN A 216 3.79 0.09 -9.65
C ASN A 216 5.32 0.23 -9.50
N ALA A 217 6.00 -0.71 -8.82
CA ALA A 217 7.45 -0.71 -8.70
C ALA A 217 8.13 -1.01 -10.03
N LEU A 218 7.50 -1.83 -10.88
CA LEU A 218 8.00 -2.10 -12.22
C LEU A 218 8.00 -0.83 -13.08
N ILE A 219 6.89 -0.08 -13.11
CA ILE A 219 6.80 1.14 -13.95
C ILE A 219 7.85 2.17 -13.56
N THR A 220 8.00 2.41 -12.26
CA THR A 220 8.97 3.39 -11.73
C THR A 220 10.41 2.93 -11.85
N TYR A 221 10.69 1.64 -11.61
CA TYR A 221 12.02 1.07 -11.84
C TYR A 221 12.46 1.21 -13.30
N LEU A 222 11.57 0.89 -14.24
CA LEU A 222 11.84 1.01 -15.67
C LEU A 222 12.15 2.45 -16.10
N ALA A 223 11.52 3.45 -15.46
CA ALA A 223 11.85 4.85 -15.67
C ALA A 223 13.27 5.23 -15.23
N THR A 224 13.83 4.55 -14.21
CA THR A 224 15.23 4.78 -13.78
C THR A 224 16.26 4.32 -14.81
N LEU A 225 15.87 3.48 -15.78
CA LEU A 225 16.74 3.01 -16.85
C LEU A 225 16.88 4.03 -17.99
N VAL A 226 16.05 5.08 -18.00
CA VAL A 226 16.09 6.13 -19.03
C VAL A 226 17.19 7.12 -18.70
N PRO A 227 18.25 7.25 -19.53
CA PRO A 227 19.33 8.18 -19.27
C PRO A 227 18.82 9.63 -19.41
N ASN A 228 19.25 10.49 -18.49
CA ASN A 228 18.97 11.94 -18.52
C ASN A 228 17.48 12.30 -18.58
N LEU A 229 16.61 11.50 -17.95
CA LEU A 229 15.20 11.86 -17.78
C LEU A 229 15.09 13.19 -17.02
N SER A 230 14.30 14.15 -17.53
CA SER A 230 14.11 15.44 -16.86
C SER A 230 13.41 15.25 -15.52
N ASP A 231 13.61 16.19 -14.59
CA ASP A 231 13.03 16.10 -13.25
C ASP A 231 11.50 16.11 -13.28
N ASP A 232 10.89 16.87 -14.19
CA ASP A 232 9.43 16.88 -14.40
C ASP A 232 8.92 15.50 -14.85
N LEU A 233 9.63 14.82 -15.76
CA LEU A 233 9.25 13.47 -16.20
C LEU A 233 9.45 12.42 -15.10
N LYS A 234 10.49 12.56 -14.27
CA LYS A 234 10.70 11.70 -13.08
C LYS A 234 9.55 11.83 -12.09
N VAL A 235 9.10 13.06 -11.83
CA VAL A 235 7.93 13.30 -10.97
C VAL A 235 6.70 12.70 -11.62
N ALA A 236 6.38 13.07 -12.87
CA ALA A 236 5.18 12.62 -13.58
C ALA A 236 5.01 11.10 -13.64
N VAL A 237 6.08 10.33 -13.90
CA VAL A 237 5.99 8.86 -13.95
C VAL A 237 5.68 8.26 -12.57
N VAL A 238 6.25 8.82 -11.50
CA VAL A 238 6.00 8.36 -10.13
C VAL A 238 4.59 8.76 -9.70
N GLU A 239 4.14 9.99 -9.99
CA GLU A 239 2.78 10.43 -9.72
C GLU A 239 1.75 9.53 -10.43
N GLY A 240 1.98 9.20 -11.70
CA GLY A 240 1.10 8.29 -12.43
C GLY A 240 1.10 6.87 -11.83
N ALA A 241 2.28 6.32 -11.54
CA ALA A 241 2.40 4.98 -10.95
C ALA A 241 1.72 4.86 -9.57
N VAL A 242 1.76 5.89 -8.74
CA VAL A 242 1.12 5.84 -7.41
C VAL A 242 -0.38 6.11 -7.46
N THR A 243 -0.85 7.00 -8.32
CA THR A 243 -2.28 7.33 -8.46
C THR A 243 -3.08 6.19 -9.08
N GLY A 244 -2.52 5.50 -10.08
CA GLY A 244 -3.14 4.32 -10.68
C GLY A 244 -3.02 3.04 -9.83
N GLY A 245 -2.09 3.01 -8.86
CA GLY A 245 -1.77 1.80 -8.09
C GLY A 245 -2.92 1.24 -7.25
N GLY A 246 -4.00 2.00 -7.04
CA GLY A 246 -5.20 1.55 -6.33
C GLY A 246 -6.33 1.02 -7.22
N LEU A 247 -6.21 1.11 -8.56
CA LEU A 247 -7.30 0.81 -9.49
C LEU A 247 -7.67 -0.67 -9.56
N THR A 248 -6.71 -1.57 -9.34
CA THR A 248 -6.97 -3.02 -9.40
C THR A 248 -6.20 -3.78 -8.33
N VAL A 249 -6.56 -5.05 -8.16
CA VAL A 249 -5.92 -5.98 -7.23
C VAL A 249 -4.45 -6.25 -7.61
N ILE A 250 -4.13 -6.24 -8.90
CA ILE A 250 -2.80 -6.64 -9.40
C ILE A 250 -1.82 -5.46 -9.49
N ALA A 251 -2.31 -4.23 -9.29
CA ALA A 251 -1.54 -3.01 -9.44
C ALA A 251 -0.42 -2.83 -8.40
N ASN A 252 -0.53 -3.48 -7.23
CA ASN A 252 0.50 -3.46 -6.21
C ASN A 252 0.38 -4.67 -5.26
N ALA A 253 1.48 -5.04 -4.58
CA ALA A 253 1.51 -6.16 -3.63
C ALA A 253 0.60 -6.00 -2.38
N PRO A 254 0.35 -4.79 -1.84
CA PRO A 254 -0.63 -4.61 -0.76
C PRO A 254 -2.08 -4.93 -1.10
N ASN A 255 -2.56 -4.64 -2.32
CA ASN A 255 -3.98 -4.78 -2.69
C ASN A 255 -4.52 -6.22 -2.50
N PRO A 256 -3.81 -7.30 -2.91
CA PRO A 256 -4.21 -8.67 -2.62
C PRO A 256 -4.34 -8.95 -1.12
N ALA A 257 -3.50 -8.35 -0.27
CA ALA A 257 -3.61 -8.52 1.18
C ALA A 257 -4.87 -7.86 1.74
N GLY A 258 -5.18 -6.64 1.29
CA GLY A 258 -6.43 -5.97 1.65
C GLY A 258 -7.66 -6.75 1.17
N GLN A 259 -7.59 -7.30 -0.05
CA GLN A 259 -8.64 -8.16 -0.61
C GLN A 259 -8.82 -9.45 0.21
N ALA A 260 -7.73 -10.10 0.63
CA ALA A 260 -7.81 -11.34 1.40
C ALA A 260 -8.47 -11.12 2.77
N ILE A 261 -8.19 -9.98 3.43
CA ILE A 261 -8.78 -9.62 4.73
C ILE A 261 -10.25 -9.27 4.59
N LEU A 262 -10.62 -8.49 3.57
CA LEU A 262 -12.00 -8.01 3.40
C LEU A 262 -12.88 -8.97 2.59
N GLY A 263 -12.29 -9.92 1.88
CA GLY A 263 -12.97 -10.90 1.02
C GLY A 263 -14.07 -11.71 1.72
N PRO A 264 -13.84 -12.26 2.93
CA PRO A 264 -14.85 -13.04 3.66
C PRO A 264 -16.17 -12.30 3.94
N PHE A 265 -16.15 -10.95 3.89
CA PHE A 265 -17.33 -10.13 4.13
C PHE A 265 -18.21 -9.91 2.89
N PHE A 266 -17.81 -10.42 1.73
CA PHE A 266 -18.62 -10.37 0.51
C PHE A 266 -19.34 -11.71 0.33
N ALA A 267 -20.62 -11.66 -0.06
CA ALA A 267 -21.42 -12.87 -0.29
C ALA A 267 -20.88 -13.76 -1.42
N THR A 268 -20.14 -13.15 -2.35
CA THR A 268 -19.41 -13.81 -3.44
C THR A 268 -17.99 -13.29 -3.44
N ALA A 269 -17.09 -13.91 -4.21
CA ALA A 269 -15.78 -13.33 -4.49
C ALA A 269 -15.89 -11.85 -4.93
N ILE A 270 -14.91 -11.04 -4.50
CA ILE A 270 -14.82 -9.63 -4.88
C ILE A 270 -14.68 -9.54 -6.40
N SER A 271 -15.61 -8.84 -7.04
CA SER A 271 -15.63 -8.66 -8.48
C SER A 271 -14.55 -7.65 -8.90
N PRO A 272 -13.61 -8.04 -9.79
CA PRO A 272 -12.56 -7.13 -10.27
C PRO A 272 -13.12 -5.88 -10.93
N LEU A 273 -14.20 -6.02 -11.71
CA LEU A 273 -14.84 -4.88 -12.39
C LEU A 273 -15.49 -3.92 -11.39
N LYS A 274 -16.20 -4.43 -10.38
CA LYS A 274 -16.83 -3.57 -9.37
C LYS A 274 -15.79 -2.84 -8.51
N LEU A 275 -14.68 -3.51 -8.18
CA LEU A 275 -13.54 -2.87 -7.51
C LEU A 275 -12.95 -1.76 -8.37
N PHE A 276 -12.66 -2.05 -9.65
CA PHE A 276 -12.13 -1.05 -10.59
C PHE A 276 -13.03 0.19 -10.65
N LEU A 277 -14.33 -0.02 -10.86
CA LEU A 277 -15.31 1.07 -10.90
C LEU A 277 -15.39 1.85 -9.57
N ALA A 278 -15.24 1.17 -8.43
CA ALA A 278 -15.26 1.81 -7.11
C ALA A 278 -13.97 2.60 -6.80
N ALA A 279 -12.85 2.23 -7.42
CA ALA A 279 -11.57 2.93 -7.30
C ALA A 279 -11.45 4.15 -8.24
N LEU A 280 -12.28 4.25 -9.29
CA LEU A 280 -12.21 5.36 -10.26
C LEU A 280 -12.34 6.73 -9.62
N LEU A 281 -13.34 6.95 -8.76
CA LEU A 281 -13.56 8.25 -8.14
C LEU A 281 -12.37 8.69 -7.26
N PRO A 282 -11.86 7.89 -6.31
CA PRO A 282 -10.70 8.28 -5.52
C PRO A 282 -9.44 8.41 -6.39
N THR A 283 -9.29 7.61 -7.45
CA THR A 283 -8.19 7.80 -8.41
C THR A 283 -8.30 9.13 -9.14
N VAL A 284 -9.50 9.55 -9.58
CA VAL A 284 -9.69 10.88 -10.21
C VAL A 284 -9.34 12.00 -9.23
N ILE A 285 -9.76 11.89 -7.97
CA ILE A 285 -9.40 12.87 -6.93
C ILE A 285 -7.88 12.91 -6.73
N ALA A 286 -7.23 11.75 -6.71
CA ALA A 286 -5.77 11.67 -6.63
C ALA A 286 -5.10 12.28 -7.87
N ILE A 287 -5.57 12.00 -9.08
CA ILE A 287 -5.07 12.62 -10.32
C ILE A 287 -5.17 14.15 -10.22
N LEU A 288 -6.31 14.69 -9.80
CA LEU A 288 -6.50 16.12 -9.64
C LEU A 288 -5.53 16.71 -8.60
N ALA A 289 -5.36 16.07 -7.45
CA ALA A 289 -4.45 16.55 -6.41
C ALA A 289 -2.98 16.47 -6.81
N PHE A 290 -2.59 15.48 -7.61
CA PHE A 290 -1.20 15.30 -8.03
C PHE A 290 -0.85 16.16 -9.25
N ARG A 291 -1.80 16.36 -10.16
CA ARG A 291 -1.53 16.97 -11.47
C ARG A 291 -2.03 18.41 -11.60
N ALA A 292 -3.13 18.77 -10.93
CA ALA A 292 -3.76 20.07 -11.10
C ALA A 292 -3.38 21.11 -10.04
N ILE A 293 -2.72 20.71 -8.94
CA ILE A 293 -2.37 21.56 -7.79
C ILE A 293 -0.88 21.40 -7.50
#